data_AF-A0A968XSN5-F1
#
_entry.id   AF-A0A968XSN5-F1
#
_cell.length_a   1.000
_cell.length_b   1.000
_cell.length_c   1.000
_cell.angle_alpha   90.00
_cell.angle_beta   90.00
_cell.angle_gamma   90.00
#
_symmetry.space_group_name_H-M   'P 1'
#
loop_
_entity.id
_entity.type
_entity.pdbx_description
1 polymer ?
#
loop_
_entity_poly.entity_id
_entity_poly.type
_entity_poly.pdbx_seq_one_letter_code
_entity_poly.pdbx_strand_id
1 'polypeptide(L)'
;MSLSSVEAYTNALNFLVSDKDYRLRIGETVLCFWSQETTEINFITAKLLDSSPTQDTFKHYFSQLFSGVEAKKFDAEKFYSVVLGGNAGRVVVRHWMQITVKQAFENFAKWFEDLEIVQYNPKPSENYRPLALYNLAVSTVREAKELRPETQPQLFSGGMENHTPSRSLIGNIVSRIAIDLTNDGRKSLSNHSRFSLLRLIVNRNRNKEKEPMIDPNLNEIEDYPYNCGRLLAVFEQLQEVYHEYKLEGPSVVERYYGTAASSPNSAFGILWRLHQHHLRKVGRTNRGTAENFKKKIEGITKSFERKVPNDLKSPPQFPKNFNLQQQGRFALGFYQQCAADRKAKEEATSKKKAEQNQQINEGEQN
;
A
#
# COMPACT_ATOMS: atom_id res chain seq x y z
N MET A 1 20.68 35.35 -24.53
CA MET A 1 21.07 34.87 -23.19
C MET A 1 22.48 35.38 -22.94
N SER A 2 22.76 36.12 -21.87
CA SER A 2 24.12 36.64 -21.63
C SER A 2 25.05 35.51 -21.16
N LEU A 3 26.37 35.68 -21.37
CA LEU A 3 27.37 34.73 -20.87
C LEU A 3 27.23 34.54 -19.34
N SER A 4 26.99 35.64 -18.61
CA SER A 4 26.76 35.61 -17.17
C SER A 4 25.54 34.78 -16.77
N SER A 5 24.43 34.84 -17.53
CA SER A 5 23.27 33.99 -17.28
C SER A 5 23.60 32.51 -17.52
N VAL A 6 24.37 32.21 -18.57
CA VAL A 6 24.77 30.83 -18.91
C VAL A 6 25.65 30.23 -17.82
N GLU A 7 26.66 30.95 -17.36
CA GLU A 7 27.53 30.54 -16.26
C GLU A 7 26.72 30.34 -14.96
N ALA A 8 25.82 31.27 -14.65
CA ALA A 8 25.02 31.21 -13.42
C ALA A 8 24.12 29.97 -13.36
N TYR A 9 23.31 29.70 -14.39
CA TYR A 9 22.43 28.52 -14.34
C TYR A 9 23.21 27.21 -14.44
N THR A 10 24.34 27.19 -15.15
CA THR A 10 25.19 25.99 -15.27
C THR A 10 25.81 25.65 -13.92
N ASN A 11 26.36 26.65 -13.21
CA ASN A 11 26.92 26.47 -11.88
C ASN A 11 25.85 26.04 -10.87
N ALA A 12 24.68 26.68 -10.90
CA ALA A 12 23.55 26.32 -10.04
C ALA A 12 23.12 24.86 -10.28
N LEU A 13 22.96 24.45 -11.54
CA LEU A 13 22.57 23.08 -11.87
C LEU A 13 23.62 22.05 -11.41
N ASN A 14 24.90 22.33 -11.65
CA ASN A 14 25.99 21.47 -11.19
C ASN A 14 25.99 21.31 -9.67
N PHE A 15 25.78 22.41 -8.94
CA PHE A 15 25.65 22.39 -7.49
C PHE A 15 24.49 21.47 -7.05
N LEU A 16 23.27 21.71 -7.55
CA LEU A 16 22.08 20.92 -7.21
C LEU A 16 22.26 19.41 -7.50
N VAL A 17 22.94 19.06 -8.60
CA VAL A 17 23.18 17.66 -8.99
C VAL A 17 24.32 16.99 -8.17
N SER A 18 25.16 17.79 -7.51
CA SER A 18 26.33 17.36 -6.74
C SER A 18 26.09 17.28 -5.22
N ASP A 19 25.12 18.03 -4.69
CA ASP A 19 24.70 17.97 -3.28
C ASP A 19 23.52 17.01 -3.06
N LYS A 20 23.60 16.19 -2.01
CA LYS A 20 22.58 15.18 -1.66
C LYS A 20 21.36 15.80 -0.96
N ASP A 21 21.51 16.98 -0.37
CA ASP A 21 20.42 17.67 0.31
C ASP A 21 19.50 18.41 -0.67
N TYR A 22 19.92 18.51 -1.93
CA TYR A 22 19.21 19.18 -3.02
C TYR A 22 18.75 18.24 -4.12
N ARG A 23 19.00 16.92 -3.99
CA ARG A 23 18.65 15.96 -5.02
C ARG A 23 18.20 14.61 -4.49
N LEU A 24 17.50 13.90 -5.37
CA LEU A 24 17.29 12.47 -5.29
C LEU A 24 17.58 11.84 -6.64
N ARG A 25 18.36 10.74 -6.65
CA ARG A 25 18.64 9.96 -7.87
C ARG A 25 17.85 8.66 -7.82
N ILE A 26 17.04 8.40 -8.84
CA ILE A 26 16.28 7.15 -8.96
C ILE A 26 16.38 6.66 -10.41
N GLY A 27 17.06 5.53 -10.62
CA GLY A 27 17.31 5.03 -11.98
C GLY A 27 18.10 6.05 -12.81
N GLU A 28 17.59 6.39 -13.98
CA GLU A 28 18.20 7.35 -14.91
C GLU A 28 17.76 8.81 -14.72
N THR A 29 16.92 9.09 -13.71
CA THR A 29 16.46 10.46 -13.44
C THR A 29 17.12 11.05 -12.21
N VAL A 30 17.28 12.37 -12.25
CA VAL A 30 17.73 13.20 -11.14
C VAL A 30 16.63 14.20 -10.83
N LEU A 31 16.01 14.06 -9.68
CA LEU A 31 15.11 15.07 -9.11
C LEU A 31 15.98 16.04 -8.32
N CYS A 32 15.96 17.32 -8.68
CA CYS A 32 16.56 18.40 -7.90
C CYS A 32 15.47 19.26 -7.30
N PHE A 33 15.66 19.76 -6.08
CA PHE A 33 14.71 20.64 -5.40
C PHE A 33 15.44 21.64 -4.51
N TRP A 34 14.85 22.83 -4.35
CA TRP A 34 15.37 23.86 -3.47
C TRP A 34 14.29 24.85 -3.07
N SER A 35 14.37 25.34 -1.85
CA SER A 35 13.69 26.54 -1.37
C SER A 35 14.42 27.81 -1.80
N GLN A 36 13.71 28.93 -1.88
CA GLN A 36 14.29 30.21 -2.29
C GLN A 36 15.25 30.78 -1.24
N GLU A 37 15.01 30.56 0.06
CA GLU A 37 15.76 31.20 1.14
C GLU A 37 16.25 30.22 2.20
N THR A 38 15.42 29.24 2.59
CA THR A 38 15.60 28.42 3.80
C THR A 38 16.19 27.06 3.47
N THR A 39 17.51 26.91 3.57
CA THR A 39 18.24 25.69 3.17
C THR A 39 17.85 24.43 3.95
N GLU A 40 17.41 24.55 5.20
CA GLU A 40 16.96 23.43 6.03
C GLU A 40 15.79 22.64 5.40
N ILE A 41 14.92 23.34 4.66
CA ILE A 41 13.80 22.73 3.91
C ILE A 41 14.31 21.68 2.91
N ASN A 42 15.49 21.89 2.33
CA ASN A 42 16.06 21.00 1.32
C ASN A 42 16.51 19.69 1.99
N PHE A 43 17.26 19.79 3.09
CA PHE A 43 17.68 18.63 3.89
C PHE A 43 16.48 17.79 4.35
N ILE A 44 15.44 18.43 4.88
CA ILE A 44 14.22 17.74 5.35
C ILE A 44 13.50 17.07 4.16
N THR A 45 13.38 17.76 3.04
CA THR A 45 12.78 17.21 1.81
C THR A 45 13.55 15.98 1.33
N ALA A 46 14.87 16.05 1.26
CA ALA A 46 15.72 14.93 0.88
C ALA A 46 15.50 13.72 1.79
N LYS A 47 15.49 13.93 3.11
CA LYS A 47 15.25 12.87 4.10
C LYS A 47 13.89 12.21 3.96
N LEU A 48 12.83 12.99 3.74
CA LEU A 48 11.49 12.45 3.60
C LEU A 48 11.31 11.66 2.28
N LEU A 49 11.94 12.08 1.19
CA LEU A 49 11.85 11.37 -0.09
C LEU A 49 12.72 10.10 -0.13
N ASP A 50 13.89 10.12 0.51
CA ASP A 50 14.91 9.08 0.42
C ASP A 50 14.84 8.04 1.55
N SER A 51 14.86 8.49 2.81
CA SER A 51 15.36 7.62 3.88
C SER A 51 14.57 7.61 5.18
N SER A 52 13.56 8.46 5.41
CA SER A 52 12.76 8.40 6.66
C SER A 52 11.27 8.79 6.54
N PRO A 53 10.45 8.10 5.73
CA PRO A 53 9.04 8.44 5.61
C PRO A 53 8.19 7.52 6.48
N THR A 54 8.45 7.44 7.78
CA THR A 54 7.33 7.07 8.65
C THR A 54 6.44 8.29 8.77
N GLN A 55 5.14 8.08 8.93
CA GLN A 55 4.23 9.19 9.17
C GLN A 55 4.65 9.99 10.41
N ASP A 56 5.20 9.31 11.44
CA ASP A 56 5.70 9.95 12.65
C ASP A 56 6.91 10.83 12.38
N THR A 57 7.84 10.40 11.53
CA THR A 57 8.97 11.23 11.13
C THR A 57 8.51 12.45 10.35
N PHE A 58 7.56 12.30 9.42
CA PHE A 58 6.97 13.45 8.74
C PHE A 58 6.28 14.41 9.73
N LYS A 59 5.43 13.90 10.62
CA LYS A 59 4.74 14.69 11.64
C LYS A 59 5.73 15.44 12.53
N HIS A 60 6.83 14.79 12.92
CA HIS A 60 7.90 15.41 13.69
C HIS A 60 8.49 16.62 12.96
N TYR A 61 9.00 16.44 11.74
CA TYR A 61 9.57 17.54 10.95
C TYR A 61 8.55 18.63 10.63
N PHE A 62 7.33 18.24 10.25
CA PHE A 62 6.26 19.18 9.96
C PHE A 62 5.92 20.03 11.18
N SER A 63 5.79 19.42 12.37
CA SER A 63 5.49 20.16 13.59
C SER A 63 6.62 21.12 13.99
N GLN A 64 7.88 20.73 13.79
CA GLN A 64 9.04 21.60 14.06
C GLN A 64 9.05 22.81 13.12
N LEU A 65 8.96 22.57 11.80
CA LEU A 65 9.00 23.61 10.79
C LEU A 65 7.83 24.59 10.90
N PHE A 66 6.61 24.11 11.09
CA PHE A 66 5.41 24.96 11.07
C PHE A 66 4.98 25.44 12.46
N SER A 67 5.85 25.37 13.47
CA SER A 67 5.59 25.96 14.79
C SER A 67 6.09 27.40 14.89
N GLY A 68 5.32 28.28 15.55
CA GLY A 68 5.75 29.65 15.86
C GLY A 68 5.65 30.66 14.71
N VAL A 69 6.46 31.72 14.80
CA VAL A 69 6.37 32.91 13.92
C VAL A 69 6.90 32.64 12.50
N GLU A 70 7.80 31.66 12.35
CA GLU A 70 8.41 31.29 11.06
C GLU A 70 7.43 30.64 10.09
N ALA A 71 6.32 30.08 10.57
CA ALA A 71 5.29 29.48 9.72
C ALA A 71 4.76 30.47 8.66
N LYS A 72 4.66 31.77 8.99
CA LYS A 72 4.21 32.82 8.05
C LYS A 72 5.22 33.07 6.93
N LYS A 73 6.51 32.78 7.13
CA LYS A 73 7.54 32.90 6.08
C LYS A 73 7.29 31.88 4.97
N PHE A 74 6.91 30.65 5.35
CA PHE A 74 6.67 29.54 4.42
C PHE A 74 5.41 29.71 3.56
N ASP A 75 4.50 30.61 3.94
CA ASP A 75 3.35 30.99 3.11
C ASP A 75 3.78 31.67 1.81
N ALA A 76 4.85 32.47 1.84
CA ALA A 76 5.33 33.25 0.69
C ALA A 76 6.60 32.68 0.05
N GLU A 77 7.41 31.95 0.81
CA GLU A 77 8.67 31.39 0.32
C GLU A 77 8.42 30.35 -0.79
N LYS A 78 9.07 30.55 -1.95
CA LYS A 78 8.96 29.65 -3.09
C LYS A 78 9.82 28.41 -2.89
N PHE A 79 9.28 27.30 -3.36
CA PHE A 79 9.91 25.99 -3.44
C PHE A 79 9.87 25.52 -4.89
N TYR A 80 11.04 25.13 -5.38
CA TYR A 80 11.26 24.74 -6.77
C TYR A 80 11.68 23.30 -6.85
N SER A 81 11.33 22.63 -7.94
CA SER A 81 11.97 21.38 -8.29
C SER A 81 12.03 21.19 -9.81
N VAL A 82 13.01 20.39 -10.23
CA VAL A 82 13.17 19.96 -11.60
C VAL A 82 13.48 18.48 -11.63
N VAL A 83 12.78 17.73 -12.48
CA VAL A 83 13.14 16.33 -12.77
C VAL A 83 13.87 16.29 -14.09
N LEU A 84 15.10 15.81 -14.05
CA LEU A 84 16.02 15.73 -15.18
C LEU A 84 16.16 14.28 -15.61
N GLY A 85 16.21 14.04 -16.92
CA GLY A 85 16.60 12.77 -17.50
C GLY A 85 17.68 12.96 -18.57
N GLY A 86 18.38 11.88 -18.90
CA GLY A 86 19.30 11.86 -20.05
C GLY A 86 18.59 11.45 -21.34
N ASN A 87 18.99 12.05 -22.46
CA ASN A 87 18.66 11.55 -23.79
C ASN A 87 19.82 11.85 -24.77
N ALA A 88 20.61 10.82 -25.13
CA ALA A 88 21.69 10.91 -26.12
C ALA A 88 22.64 12.12 -25.89
N GLY A 89 23.14 12.28 -24.68
CA GLY A 89 24.05 13.38 -24.31
C GLY A 89 23.36 14.71 -24.02
N ARG A 90 22.03 14.79 -24.09
CA ARG A 90 21.25 15.98 -23.71
C ARG A 90 20.56 15.79 -22.36
N VAL A 91 20.47 16.88 -21.61
CA VAL A 91 19.62 16.96 -20.42
C VAL A 91 18.18 17.27 -20.87
N VAL A 92 17.23 16.46 -20.41
CA VAL A 92 15.79 16.63 -20.66
C VAL A 92 15.12 17.03 -19.36
N VAL A 93 14.41 18.15 -19.37
CA VAL A 93 13.50 18.54 -18.28
C VAL A 93 12.21 17.75 -18.43
N ARG A 94 11.97 16.79 -17.54
CA ARG A 94 10.77 15.94 -17.53
C ARG A 94 9.63 16.55 -16.72
N HIS A 95 9.97 17.31 -15.68
CA HIS A 95 9.00 18.01 -14.85
C HIS A 95 9.63 19.27 -14.26
N TRP A 96 8.84 20.33 -14.13
CA TRP A 96 9.20 21.56 -13.44
C TRP A 96 8.07 21.93 -12.47
N MET A 97 8.43 22.24 -11.23
CA MET A 97 7.48 22.65 -10.20
C MET A 97 7.95 23.96 -9.57
N GLN A 98 7.00 24.86 -9.34
CA GLN A 98 7.19 26.07 -8.53
C GLN A 98 5.91 26.30 -7.71
N ILE A 99 6.01 26.06 -6.41
CA ILE A 99 4.93 26.25 -5.42
C ILE A 99 5.50 26.95 -4.18
N THR A 100 4.72 27.15 -3.14
CA THR A 100 5.25 27.65 -1.85
C THR A 100 5.74 26.49 -0.98
N VAL A 101 6.66 26.76 -0.05
CA VAL A 101 7.11 25.76 0.94
C VAL A 101 5.91 25.21 1.71
N LYS A 102 4.99 26.07 2.16
CA LYS A 102 3.76 25.64 2.82
C LYS A 102 2.93 24.70 1.96
N GLN A 103 2.66 25.07 0.70
CA GLN A 103 1.85 24.25 -0.19
C GLN A 103 2.49 22.88 -0.43
N ALA A 104 3.81 22.83 -0.60
CA ALA A 104 4.56 21.58 -0.78
C ALA A 104 4.36 20.64 0.42
N PHE A 105 4.56 21.15 1.65
CA PHE A 105 4.47 20.34 2.86
C PHE A 105 3.03 19.96 3.23
N GLU A 106 2.04 20.82 2.96
CA GLU A 106 0.62 20.48 3.12
C GLU A 106 0.20 19.36 2.16
N ASN A 107 0.66 19.40 0.91
CA ASN A 107 0.42 18.32 -0.06
C ASN A 107 1.13 17.04 0.35
N PHE A 108 2.34 17.16 0.89
CA PHE A 108 3.12 16.01 1.33
C PHE A 108 2.56 15.36 2.59
N ALA A 109 1.92 16.14 3.48
CA ALA A 109 1.13 15.61 4.58
C ALA A 109 -0.01 14.70 4.07
N LYS A 110 -0.82 15.22 3.13
CA LYS A 110 -1.91 14.46 2.50
C LYS A 110 -1.40 13.22 1.78
N TRP A 111 -0.23 13.30 1.15
CA TRP A 111 0.42 12.15 0.51
C TRP A 111 0.71 11.03 1.51
N PHE A 112 1.26 11.34 2.69
CA PHE A 112 1.52 10.33 3.71
C PHE A 112 0.23 9.75 4.32
N GLU A 113 -0.79 10.57 4.54
CA GLU A 113 -2.13 10.11 4.97
C GLU A 113 -2.75 9.15 3.93
N ASP A 114 -2.62 9.47 2.64
CA ASP A 114 -3.12 8.62 1.55
C ASP A 114 -2.33 7.32 1.39
N LEU A 115 -1.06 7.29 1.81
CA LEU A 115 -0.22 6.09 1.82
C LEU A 115 -0.41 5.21 3.05
N GLU A 116 -1.07 5.70 4.10
CA GLU A 116 -1.30 4.91 5.31
C GLU A 116 -2.02 3.60 4.99
N ILE A 117 -1.50 2.51 5.54
CA ILE A 117 -2.15 1.21 5.48
C ILE A 117 -1.68 0.34 6.65
N VAL A 118 -2.54 -0.55 7.13
CA VAL A 118 -2.19 -1.58 8.10
C VAL A 118 -0.99 -2.38 7.61
N GLN A 119 -0.07 -2.72 8.51
CA GLN A 119 1.09 -3.54 8.16
C GLN A 119 0.78 -5.02 8.38
N TYR A 120 1.00 -5.85 7.35
CA TYR A 120 0.84 -7.30 7.48
C TYR A 120 1.85 -7.91 8.45
N ASN A 121 3.10 -7.42 8.45
CA ASN A 121 4.13 -7.90 9.37
C ASN A 121 4.92 -6.69 9.87
N PRO A 122 4.61 -6.17 11.07
CA PRO A 122 5.34 -5.06 11.67
C PRO A 122 6.67 -5.59 12.21
N LYS A 123 7.58 -6.00 11.31
CA LYS A 123 8.97 -6.21 11.68
C LYS A 123 9.75 -4.94 11.34
N PRO A 124 10.25 -4.23 12.36
CA PRO A 124 11.06 -3.05 12.16
C PRO A 124 12.44 -3.54 11.75
N SER A 125 12.63 -3.95 10.49
CA SER A 125 14.00 -3.90 10.01
C SER A 125 14.37 -2.42 10.05
N GLU A 126 15.38 -2.07 10.86
CA GLU A 126 15.82 -0.70 11.10
C GLU A 126 16.12 0.09 9.82
N ASN A 127 16.25 -0.60 8.67
CA ASN A 127 16.54 -0.04 7.35
C ASN A 127 15.38 -0.12 6.34
N TYR A 128 14.20 -0.65 6.70
CA TYR A 128 13.08 -0.72 5.76
C TYR A 128 12.39 0.64 5.67
N ARG A 129 12.39 1.25 4.47
CA ARG A 129 11.85 2.58 4.18
C ARG A 129 10.66 2.51 3.22
N PRO A 130 9.56 1.87 3.62
CA PRO A 130 8.49 1.46 2.73
C PRO A 130 7.87 2.60 1.92
N LEU A 131 7.80 3.79 2.49
CA LEU A 131 7.13 4.93 1.84
C LEU A 131 8.12 5.88 1.13
N ALA A 132 9.40 5.50 1.04
CA ALA A 132 10.39 6.28 0.28
C ALA A 132 10.00 6.29 -1.20
N LEU A 133 10.25 7.40 -1.89
CA LEU A 133 9.84 7.58 -3.29
C LEU A 133 10.40 6.46 -4.18
N TYR A 134 11.64 6.05 -3.93
CA TYR A 134 12.27 4.90 -4.60
C TYR A 134 11.47 3.60 -4.40
N ASN A 135 11.10 3.28 -3.15
CA ASN A 135 10.39 2.04 -2.81
C ASN A 135 8.95 2.01 -3.36
N LEU A 136 8.28 3.17 -3.40
CA LEU A 136 7.00 3.34 -4.08
C LEU A 136 7.16 3.18 -5.60
N ALA A 137 8.20 3.76 -6.21
CA ALA A 137 8.44 3.62 -7.64
C ALA A 137 8.69 2.16 -8.04
N VAL A 138 9.65 1.47 -7.40
CA VAL A 138 9.98 0.07 -7.74
C VAL A 138 8.83 -0.90 -7.48
N SER A 139 7.88 -0.53 -6.62
CA SER A 139 6.62 -1.28 -6.40
C SER A 139 5.76 -1.39 -7.66
N THR A 140 6.02 -0.56 -8.68
CA THR A 140 5.29 -0.55 -9.96
C THR A 140 5.95 -1.38 -11.07
N VAL A 141 7.09 -2.05 -10.79
CA VAL A 141 7.85 -2.84 -11.77
C VAL A 141 8.41 -4.13 -11.15
N ARG A 142 8.95 -5.04 -11.97
CA ARG A 142 9.59 -6.27 -11.48
C ARG A 142 11.00 -6.01 -10.98
N GLU A 143 11.78 -5.30 -11.78
CA GLU A 143 13.16 -4.91 -11.44
C GLU A 143 13.29 -3.39 -11.53
N ALA A 144 14.11 -2.79 -10.66
CA ALA A 144 14.29 -1.34 -10.62
C ALA A 144 14.75 -0.75 -11.98
N LYS A 145 15.50 -1.53 -12.78
CA LYS A 145 15.94 -1.16 -14.13
C LYS A 145 14.80 -1.01 -15.15
N GLU A 146 13.63 -1.58 -14.87
CA GLU A 146 12.44 -1.49 -15.73
C GLU A 146 11.61 -0.23 -15.43
N LEU A 147 12.03 0.60 -14.45
CA LEU A 147 11.35 1.85 -14.13
C LEU A 147 11.31 2.76 -15.33
N ARG A 148 10.08 3.13 -15.73
CA ARG A 148 9.88 4.12 -16.77
C ARG A 148 10.24 5.50 -16.22
N PRO A 149 10.97 6.33 -16.98
CA PRO A 149 11.38 7.67 -16.54
C PRO A 149 10.23 8.60 -16.11
N GLU A 150 8.99 8.32 -16.55
CA GLU A 150 7.79 9.09 -16.21
C GLU A 150 7.19 8.71 -14.85
N THR A 151 7.55 7.55 -14.30
CA THR A 151 6.97 7.04 -13.05
C THR A 151 7.35 7.92 -11.87
N GLN A 152 8.63 8.28 -11.75
CA GLN A 152 9.12 9.05 -10.61
C GLN A 152 8.60 10.49 -10.61
N PRO A 153 8.65 11.26 -11.73
CA PRO A 153 8.02 12.58 -11.77
C PRO A 153 6.56 12.53 -11.34
N GLN A 154 5.79 11.56 -11.83
CA GLN A 154 4.37 11.44 -11.49
C GLN A 154 4.13 11.16 -9.99
N LEU A 155 4.94 10.30 -9.38
CA LEU A 155 4.84 10.03 -7.93
C LEU A 155 5.30 11.23 -7.10
N PHE A 156 6.37 11.90 -7.52
CA PHE A 156 6.86 13.12 -6.88
C PHE A 156 5.82 14.25 -6.93
N SER A 157 5.26 14.52 -8.10
CA SER A 157 4.14 15.46 -8.26
C SER A 157 2.91 15.04 -7.46
N GLY A 158 2.68 13.74 -7.29
CA GLY A 158 1.64 13.24 -6.40
C GLY A 158 1.86 13.64 -4.94
N GLY A 159 3.12 13.62 -4.50
CA GLY A 159 3.54 14.04 -3.17
C GLY A 159 3.52 15.55 -2.95
N MET A 160 4.13 16.31 -3.86
CA MET A 160 4.37 17.74 -3.66
C MET A 160 3.26 18.65 -4.19
N GLU A 161 2.49 18.21 -5.18
CA GLU A 161 1.48 19.01 -5.87
C GLU A 161 0.08 18.42 -5.74
N ASN A 162 -0.06 17.32 -4.99
CA ASN A 162 -1.31 16.57 -4.84
C ASN A 162 -1.90 16.07 -6.18
N HIS A 163 -1.05 15.84 -7.18
CA HIS A 163 -1.48 15.21 -8.43
C HIS A 163 -1.90 13.76 -8.19
N THR A 164 -2.82 13.27 -9.02
CA THR A 164 -3.27 11.88 -8.94
C THR A 164 -2.39 11.00 -9.84
N PRO A 165 -1.64 10.01 -9.30
CA PRO A 165 -0.88 9.12 -10.16
C PRO A 165 -1.80 8.29 -11.07
N SER A 166 -1.30 7.95 -12.26
CA SER A 166 -2.08 7.28 -13.29
C SER A 166 -2.60 5.91 -12.86
N ARG A 167 -3.85 5.63 -13.26
CA ARG A 167 -4.51 4.33 -13.09
C ARG A 167 -3.75 3.18 -13.77
N SER A 168 -2.92 3.48 -14.78
CA SER A 168 -2.13 2.43 -15.47
C SER A 168 -1.13 1.73 -14.54
N LEU A 169 -0.67 2.40 -13.48
CA LEU A 169 0.23 1.80 -12.49
C LEU A 169 -0.44 0.67 -11.69
N ILE A 170 -1.78 0.69 -11.55
CA ILE A 170 -2.53 -0.34 -10.84
C ILE A 170 -2.27 -1.72 -11.47
N GLY A 171 -2.30 -1.81 -12.80
CA GLY A 171 -2.12 -3.06 -13.54
C GLY A 171 -0.79 -3.75 -13.22
N ASN A 172 0.30 -2.98 -13.18
CA ASN A 172 1.61 -3.52 -12.85
C ASN A 172 1.68 -3.99 -11.38
N ILE A 173 1.12 -3.19 -10.47
CA ILE A 173 1.13 -3.51 -9.03
C ILE A 173 0.34 -4.80 -8.77
N VAL A 174 -0.89 -4.93 -9.29
CA VAL A 174 -1.73 -6.13 -9.07
C VAL A 174 -1.14 -7.38 -9.72
N SER A 175 -0.53 -7.24 -10.90
CA SER A 175 0.18 -8.35 -11.54
C SER A 175 1.35 -8.83 -10.69
N ARG A 176 2.14 -7.89 -10.12
CA ARG A 176 3.25 -8.24 -9.24
C ARG A 176 2.78 -8.91 -7.95
N ILE A 177 1.71 -8.41 -7.33
CA ILE A 177 1.11 -9.04 -6.14
C ILE A 177 0.69 -10.48 -6.45
N ALA A 178 0.05 -10.73 -7.59
CA ALA A 178 -0.34 -12.09 -7.97
C ALA A 178 0.86 -13.03 -8.13
N ILE A 179 1.93 -12.56 -8.78
CA ILE A 179 3.17 -13.34 -8.96
C ILE A 179 3.84 -13.61 -7.60
N ASP A 180 3.97 -12.58 -6.76
CA ASP A 180 4.62 -12.71 -5.44
C ASP A 180 3.85 -13.67 -4.53
N LEU A 181 2.52 -13.60 -4.53
CA LEU A 181 1.68 -14.53 -3.77
C LEU A 181 1.77 -15.96 -4.29
N THR A 182 1.96 -16.15 -5.60
CA THR A 182 2.13 -17.48 -6.20
C THR A 182 3.47 -18.09 -5.81
N ASN A 183 4.53 -17.28 -5.71
CA ASN A 183 5.88 -17.77 -5.46
C ASN A 183 6.23 -17.86 -3.96
N ASP A 184 5.83 -16.86 -3.17
CA ASP A 184 6.27 -16.68 -1.78
C ASP A 184 5.10 -16.78 -0.77
N GLY A 185 3.87 -17.00 -1.25
CA GLY A 185 2.67 -16.99 -0.43
C GLY A 185 2.50 -15.69 0.35
N ARG A 186 1.86 -15.76 1.52
CA ARG A 186 1.60 -14.58 2.37
C ARG A 186 2.85 -13.88 2.89
N LYS A 187 4.06 -14.47 2.81
CA LYS A 187 5.30 -13.79 3.22
C LYS A 187 5.53 -12.53 2.38
N SER A 188 5.15 -12.57 1.11
CA SER A 188 5.24 -11.43 0.18
C SER A 188 4.45 -10.19 0.62
N LEU A 189 3.41 -10.37 1.45
CA LEU A 189 2.59 -9.27 1.98
C LEU A 189 3.37 -8.35 2.92
N SER A 190 4.57 -8.74 3.37
CA SER A 190 5.42 -7.89 4.20
C SER A 190 5.89 -6.62 3.47
N ASN A 191 5.91 -6.62 2.13
CA ASN A 191 6.21 -5.43 1.35
C ASN A 191 4.97 -4.52 1.23
N HIS A 192 4.75 -3.68 2.24
CA HIS A 192 3.55 -2.84 2.27
C HIS A 192 3.62 -1.62 1.34
N SER A 193 4.79 -1.25 0.79
CA SER A 193 4.94 -0.17 -0.20
C SER A 193 3.96 -0.31 -1.37
N ARG A 194 3.79 -1.54 -1.87
CA ARG A 194 2.85 -1.85 -2.97
C ARG A 194 1.42 -1.55 -2.60
N PHE A 195 1.00 -1.96 -1.41
CA PHE A 195 -0.37 -1.80 -0.95
C PHE A 195 -0.66 -0.35 -0.54
N SER A 196 0.30 0.36 0.06
CA SER A 196 0.24 1.80 0.32
C SER A 196 0.05 2.59 -0.97
N LEU A 197 0.90 2.35 -1.98
CA LEU A 197 0.77 3.02 -3.27
C LEU A 197 -0.54 2.65 -3.97
N LEU A 198 -0.94 1.38 -3.92
CA LEU A 198 -2.20 0.93 -4.51
C LEU A 198 -3.41 1.61 -3.86
N ARG A 199 -3.45 1.70 -2.53
CA ARG A 199 -4.51 2.41 -1.80
C ARG A 199 -4.59 3.86 -2.23
N LEU A 200 -3.46 4.56 -2.26
CA LEU A 200 -3.39 5.95 -2.70
C LEU A 200 -3.97 6.12 -4.11
N ILE A 201 -3.50 5.31 -5.06
CA ILE A 201 -3.92 5.43 -6.47
C ILE A 201 -5.40 5.10 -6.61
N VAL A 202 -5.88 4.02 -5.99
CA VAL A 202 -7.29 3.60 -6.02
C VAL A 202 -8.18 4.69 -5.43
N ASN A 203 -7.85 5.21 -4.25
CA ASN A 203 -8.66 6.22 -3.56
C ASN A 203 -8.69 7.55 -4.30
N ARG A 204 -7.55 8.06 -4.80
CA ARG A 204 -7.48 9.33 -5.53
C ARG A 204 -8.18 9.28 -6.89
N ASN A 205 -8.26 8.09 -7.49
CA ASN A 205 -8.90 7.89 -8.79
C ASN A 205 -10.34 7.35 -8.71
N ARG A 206 -10.93 7.20 -7.51
CA ARG A 206 -12.24 6.56 -7.35
C ARG A 206 -13.39 7.40 -7.93
N ASN A 207 -14.46 6.72 -8.35
CA ASN A 207 -15.74 7.39 -8.53
C ASN A 207 -16.39 7.63 -7.16
N LYS A 208 -16.36 8.87 -6.67
CA LYS A 208 -16.84 9.22 -5.31
C LYS A 208 -18.31 8.88 -5.04
N GLU A 209 -19.14 8.74 -6.07
CA GLU A 209 -20.56 8.40 -5.94
C GLU A 209 -20.81 6.90 -5.84
N LYS A 210 -19.90 6.08 -6.39
CA LYS A 210 -20.10 4.63 -6.56
C LYS A 210 -19.11 3.77 -5.78
N GLU A 211 -17.95 4.33 -5.48
CA GLU A 211 -16.82 3.60 -4.90
C GLU A 211 -16.49 4.23 -3.55
N PRO A 212 -16.74 3.52 -2.42
CA PRO A 212 -16.40 4.03 -1.10
C PRO A 212 -14.89 4.27 -0.96
N MET A 213 -14.51 5.12 -0.01
CA MET A 213 -13.11 5.27 0.37
C MET A 213 -12.62 3.97 1.02
N ILE A 214 -11.39 3.54 0.70
CA ILE A 214 -10.74 2.44 1.42
C ILE A 214 -9.90 3.04 2.56
N ASP A 215 -10.24 2.67 3.79
CA ASP A 215 -9.51 3.11 4.98
C ASP A 215 -8.15 2.41 5.10
N PRO A 216 -7.21 2.90 5.94
CA PRO A 216 -5.93 2.22 6.16
C PRO A 216 -6.06 0.80 6.74
N ASN A 217 -7.09 0.57 7.55
CA ASN A 217 -7.36 -0.70 8.23
C ASN A 217 -8.52 -1.46 7.56
N LEU A 218 -8.69 -2.74 7.94
CA LEU A 218 -9.83 -3.53 7.51
C LEU A 218 -11.14 -2.83 7.90
N ASN A 219 -11.99 -2.58 6.92
CA ASN A 219 -13.28 -1.93 7.12
C ASN A 219 -14.42 -2.79 6.53
N GLU A 220 -15.63 -2.60 7.07
CA GLU A 220 -16.85 -3.22 6.55
C GLU A 220 -17.54 -2.24 5.62
N ILE A 221 -17.27 -2.39 4.32
CA ILE A 221 -17.82 -1.53 3.26
C ILE A 221 -18.60 -2.36 2.24
N GLU A 222 -19.63 -1.76 1.65
CA GLU A 222 -20.40 -2.37 0.55
C GLU A 222 -19.65 -2.20 -0.78
N ASP A 223 -18.58 -2.98 -0.96
CA ASP A 223 -17.75 -2.96 -2.16
C ASP A 223 -17.44 -4.40 -2.60
N TYR A 224 -18.04 -4.82 -3.71
CA TYR A 224 -17.94 -6.21 -4.19
C TYR A 224 -16.50 -6.65 -4.49
N PRO A 225 -15.66 -5.85 -5.18
CA PRO A 225 -14.26 -6.21 -5.39
C PRO A 225 -13.48 -6.37 -4.09
N TYR A 226 -13.56 -5.39 -3.18
CA TYR A 226 -12.91 -5.44 -1.88
C TYR A 226 -13.35 -6.66 -1.06
N ASN A 227 -14.65 -6.93 -1.00
CA ASN A 227 -15.20 -8.07 -0.27
C ASN A 227 -14.85 -9.42 -0.92
N CYS A 228 -14.69 -9.50 -2.24
CA CYS A 228 -14.13 -10.69 -2.88
C CYS A 228 -12.68 -10.93 -2.41
N GLY A 229 -11.87 -9.88 -2.29
CA GLY A 229 -10.51 -9.96 -1.74
C GLY A 229 -10.50 -10.49 -0.31
N ARG A 230 -11.35 -9.92 0.56
CA ARG A 230 -11.53 -10.38 1.95
C ARG A 230 -11.95 -11.85 2.00
N LEU A 231 -12.89 -12.25 1.14
CA LEU A 231 -13.41 -13.61 1.09
C LEU A 231 -12.32 -14.63 0.73
N LEU A 232 -11.44 -14.30 -0.23
CA LEU A 232 -10.31 -15.17 -0.60
C LEU A 232 -9.36 -15.38 0.59
N ALA A 233 -9.04 -14.33 1.34
CA ALA A 233 -8.19 -14.43 2.53
C ALA A 233 -8.81 -15.36 3.59
N VAL A 234 -10.13 -15.26 3.81
CA VAL A 234 -10.86 -16.13 4.74
C VAL A 234 -10.89 -17.59 4.26
N PHE A 235 -11.06 -17.82 2.97
CA PHE A 235 -11.03 -19.18 2.39
C PHE A 235 -9.68 -19.85 2.53
N GLU A 236 -8.59 -19.10 2.34
CA GLU A 236 -7.25 -19.62 2.56
C GLU A 236 -6.99 -19.92 4.03
N GLN A 237 -7.42 -19.04 4.96
CA GLN A 237 -7.29 -19.30 6.39
C GLN A 237 -8.09 -20.55 6.80
N LEU A 238 -9.28 -20.73 6.24
CA LEU A 238 -10.08 -21.93 6.48
C LEU A 238 -9.40 -23.19 5.91
N GLN A 239 -8.75 -23.11 4.75
CA GLN A 239 -7.95 -24.20 4.19
C GLN A 239 -6.79 -24.58 5.12
N GLU A 240 -6.06 -23.60 5.66
CA GLU A 240 -4.97 -23.85 6.63
C GLU A 240 -5.50 -24.64 7.83
N VAL A 241 -6.63 -24.23 8.42
CA VAL A 241 -7.24 -24.94 9.56
C VAL A 241 -7.73 -26.34 9.16
N TYR A 242 -8.32 -26.49 7.99
CA TYR A 242 -8.80 -27.78 7.47
C TYR A 242 -7.68 -28.82 7.30
N HIS A 243 -6.47 -28.36 6.95
CA HIS A 243 -5.25 -29.16 6.86
C HIS A 243 -4.40 -29.12 8.13
N GLU A 244 -4.92 -28.63 9.27
CA GLU A 244 -4.20 -28.58 10.55
C GLU A 244 -2.85 -27.85 10.44
N TYR A 245 -2.79 -26.82 9.59
CA TYR A 245 -1.59 -26.05 9.26
C TYR A 245 -0.44 -26.87 8.63
N LYS A 246 -0.75 -28.06 8.10
CA LYS A 246 0.16 -28.97 7.38
C LYS A 246 -0.36 -29.19 5.96
N LEU A 247 -0.46 -28.10 5.19
CA LEU A 247 -0.90 -28.17 3.80
C LEU A 247 0.19 -28.83 2.95
N GLU A 248 -0.18 -29.91 2.26
CA GLU A 248 0.65 -30.56 1.23
C GLU A 248 0.16 -30.10 -0.14
N GLY A 249 0.98 -29.29 -0.83
CA GLY A 249 0.64 -28.71 -2.13
C GLY A 249 0.20 -27.24 -2.07
N PRO A 250 -0.32 -26.69 -3.18
CA PRO A 250 -0.54 -25.25 -3.29
C PRO A 250 -1.77 -24.77 -2.53
N SER A 251 -1.69 -23.56 -1.98
CA SER A 251 -2.82 -22.89 -1.35
C SER A 251 -3.87 -22.46 -2.39
N VAL A 252 -5.10 -22.17 -1.92
CA VAL A 252 -6.12 -21.58 -2.79
C VAL A 252 -5.71 -20.23 -3.35
N VAL A 253 -4.87 -19.46 -2.65
CA VAL A 253 -4.34 -18.18 -3.13
C VAL A 253 -3.30 -18.41 -4.21
N GLU A 254 -2.33 -19.30 -3.97
CA GLU A 254 -1.32 -19.64 -4.98
C GLU A 254 -1.95 -20.11 -6.30
N ARG A 255 -3.08 -20.83 -6.21
CA ARG A 255 -3.77 -21.35 -7.39
C ARG A 255 -4.74 -20.37 -8.05
N TYR A 256 -5.46 -19.56 -7.27
CA TYR A 256 -6.61 -18.81 -7.77
C TYR A 256 -6.51 -17.29 -7.62
N TYR A 257 -5.47 -16.71 -7.02
CA TYR A 257 -5.42 -15.27 -6.76
C TYR A 257 -5.59 -14.44 -8.05
N GLY A 258 -4.81 -14.73 -9.09
CA GLY A 258 -4.89 -13.98 -10.35
C GLY A 258 -6.26 -14.07 -11.03
N THR A 259 -6.86 -15.27 -11.03
CA THR A 259 -8.20 -15.48 -11.61
C THR A 259 -9.30 -14.86 -10.73
N ALA A 260 -9.19 -14.94 -9.40
CA ALA A 260 -10.13 -14.31 -8.49
C ALA A 260 -10.09 -12.78 -8.57
N ALA A 261 -8.89 -12.21 -8.78
CA ALA A 261 -8.70 -10.78 -8.97
C ALA A 261 -9.27 -10.30 -10.30
N SER A 262 -9.15 -11.07 -11.40
CA SER A 262 -9.57 -10.62 -12.74
C SER A 262 -10.99 -11.06 -13.13
N SER A 263 -11.37 -12.30 -12.83
CA SER A 263 -12.63 -12.95 -13.22
C SER A 263 -13.25 -13.72 -12.04
N PRO A 264 -13.76 -13.01 -11.02
CA PRO A 264 -14.13 -13.60 -9.73
C PRO A 264 -15.22 -14.68 -9.84
N ASN A 265 -16.21 -14.53 -10.72
CA ASN A 265 -17.24 -15.56 -10.91
C ASN A 265 -16.66 -16.96 -11.24
N SER A 266 -15.58 -17.02 -12.02
CA SER A 266 -14.94 -18.29 -12.39
C SER A 266 -14.19 -18.95 -11.22
N ALA A 267 -13.48 -18.16 -10.42
CA ALA A 267 -12.73 -18.65 -9.27
C ALA A 267 -13.66 -18.96 -8.08
N PHE A 268 -14.52 -18.01 -7.71
CA PHE A 268 -15.35 -18.14 -6.52
C PHE A 268 -16.46 -19.17 -6.66
N GLY A 269 -16.92 -19.52 -7.86
CA GLY A 269 -17.81 -20.68 -8.04
C GLY A 269 -17.18 -21.98 -7.53
N ILE A 270 -15.88 -22.18 -7.81
CA ILE A 270 -15.12 -23.36 -7.36
C ILE A 270 -14.82 -23.25 -5.86
N LEU A 271 -14.29 -22.10 -5.43
CA LEU A 271 -13.91 -21.87 -4.03
C LEU A 271 -15.10 -21.94 -3.09
N TRP A 272 -16.29 -21.53 -3.55
CA TRP A 272 -17.53 -21.63 -2.78
C TRP A 272 -17.86 -23.09 -2.45
N ARG A 273 -17.68 -24.02 -3.39
CA ARG A 273 -17.90 -25.44 -3.10
C ARG A 273 -16.83 -26.00 -2.15
N LEU A 274 -15.57 -25.58 -2.33
CA LEU A 274 -14.45 -26.04 -1.49
C LEU A 274 -14.59 -25.60 -0.03
N HIS A 275 -14.96 -24.33 0.23
CA HIS A 275 -15.06 -23.85 1.61
C HIS A 275 -16.16 -24.58 2.39
N GLN A 276 -17.27 -24.96 1.75
CA GLN A 276 -18.34 -25.76 2.37
C GLN A 276 -17.82 -27.14 2.82
N HIS A 277 -16.99 -27.78 1.98
CA HIS A 277 -16.32 -29.01 2.36
C HIS A 277 -15.39 -28.80 3.57
N HIS A 278 -14.60 -27.72 3.55
CA HIS A 278 -13.69 -27.40 4.64
C HIS A 278 -14.43 -27.15 5.96
N LEU A 279 -15.48 -26.32 5.94
CA LEU A 279 -16.33 -26.04 7.10
C LEU A 279 -16.90 -27.32 7.70
N ARG A 280 -17.38 -28.26 6.87
CA ARG A 280 -17.96 -29.52 7.37
C ARG A 280 -16.93 -30.38 8.11
N LYS A 281 -15.69 -30.49 7.61
CA LYS A 281 -14.65 -31.27 8.30
C LYS A 281 -14.20 -30.54 9.57
N VAL A 282 -13.91 -29.25 9.50
CA VAL A 282 -13.51 -28.43 10.66
C VAL A 282 -14.60 -28.46 11.73
N GLY A 283 -15.88 -28.44 11.36
CA GLY A 283 -16.99 -28.51 12.31
C GLY A 283 -17.12 -29.84 13.06
N ARG A 284 -16.58 -30.94 12.51
CA ARG A 284 -16.53 -32.24 13.21
C ARG A 284 -15.48 -32.26 14.31
N THR A 285 -14.38 -31.52 14.15
CA THR A 285 -13.28 -31.46 15.12
C THR A 285 -13.42 -30.28 16.08
N ASN A 286 -13.83 -29.11 15.57
CA ASN A 286 -14.04 -27.89 16.33
C ASN A 286 -15.22 -27.08 15.79
N ARG A 287 -16.40 -27.31 16.39
CA ARG A 287 -17.65 -26.62 16.03
C ARG A 287 -17.56 -25.10 16.19
N GLY A 288 -16.89 -24.61 17.23
CA GLY A 288 -16.75 -23.17 17.49
C GLY A 288 -15.94 -22.47 16.40
N THR A 289 -14.82 -23.06 15.96
CA THR A 289 -14.02 -22.52 14.86
C THR A 289 -14.80 -22.49 13.55
N ALA A 290 -15.52 -23.57 13.21
CA ALA A 290 -16.35 -23.60 12.01
C ALA A 290 -17.44 -22.52 12.02
N GLU A 291 -18.10 -22.32 13.16
CA GLU A 291 -19.13 -21.29 13.31
C GLU A 291 -18.56 -19.86 13.17
N ASN A 292 -17.35 -19.61 13.69
CA ASN A 292 -16.68 -18.32 13.52
C ASN A 292 -16.37 -18.02 12.05
N PHE A 293 -15.86 -19.02 11.30
CA PHE A 293 -15.64 -18.86 9.86
C PHE A 293 -16.95 -18.62 9.11
N LYS A 294 -18.00 -19.36 9.45
CA LYS A 294 -19.32 -19.20 8.84
C LYS A 294 -19.85 -17.77 9.04
N LYS A 295 -19.83 -17.25 10.27
CA LYS A 295 -20.23 -15.86 10.57
C LYS A 295 -19.42 -14.83 9.78
N LYS A 296 -18.11 -15.05 9.63
CA LYS A 296 -17.23 -14.15 8.87
C LYS A 296 -17.56 -14.15 7.37
N ILE A 297 -17.77 -15.33 6.78
CA ILE A 297 -18.17 -15.49 5.38
C ILE A 297 -19.55 -14.86 5.15
N GLU A 298 -20.49 -15.06 6.06
CA GLU A 298 -21.82 -14.46 6.01
C GLU A 298 -21.76 -12.93 6.10
N GLY A 299 -20.95 -12.38 7.02
CA GLY A 299 -20.74 -10.94 7.13
C GLY A 299 -20.17 -10.32 5.85
N ILE A 300 -19.15 -10.94 5.26
CA ILE A 300 -18.53 -10.47 4.00
C ILE A 300 -19.51 -10.57 2.83
N THR A 301 -20.34 -11.63 2.78
CA THR A 301 -21.24 -11.89 1.65
C THR A 301 -22.65 -11.32 1.82
N LYS A 302 -22.91 -10.61 2.92
CA LYS A 302 -24.24 -10.07 3.26
C LYS A 302 -24.80 -9.15 2.18
N SER A 303 -23.97 -8.31 1.57
CA SER A 303 -24.37 -7.34 0.54
C SER A 303 -24.40 -7.92 -0.88
N PHE A 304 -23.98 -9.16 -1.08
CA PHE A 304 -24.00 -9.78 -2.40
C PHE A 304 -25.39 -10.25 -2.77
N GLU A 305 -25.78 -10.00 -4.02
CA GLU A 305 -27.01 -10.56 -4.58
C GLU A 305 -26.98 -12.09 -4.57
N ARG A 306 -28.14 -12.71 -4.33
CA ARG A 306 -28.32 -14.17 -4.37
C ARG A 306 -29.47 -14.50 -5.30
N LYS A 307 -29.33 -15.60 -6.06
CA LYS A 307 -30.43 -16.11 -6.91
C LYS A 307 -31.65 -16.52 -6.09
N VAL A 308 -31.41 -17.14 -4.93
CA VAL A 308 -32.43 -17.50 -3.96
C VAL A 308 -32.19 -16.68 -2.70
N PRO A 309 -33.11 -15.78 -2.31
CA PRO A 309 -32.98 -15.01 -1.07
C PRO A 309 -32.81 -15.94 0.14
N ASN A 310 -31.90 -15.58 1.05
CA ASN A 310 -31.60 -16.31 2.30
C ASN A 310 -31.06 -17.76 2.14
N ASP A 311 -30.80 -18.25 0.92
CA ASP A 311 -30.09 -19.53 0.74
C ASP A 311 -28.58 -19.32 0.86
N LEU A 312 -28.06 -19.63 2.05
CA LEU A 312 -26.63 -19.56 2.38
C LEU A 312 -25.81 -20.70 1.76
N LYS A 313 -26.44 -21.77 1.26
CA LYS A 313 -25.73 -22.89 0.62
C LYS A 313 -25.32 -22.54 -0.80
N SER A 314 -26.19 -21.85 -1.54
CA SER A 314 -25.86 -21.38 -2.88
C SER A 314 -24.78 -20.28 -2.86
N PRO A 315 -23.90 -20.24 -3.87
CA PRO A 315 -22.96 -19.14 -4.00
C PRO A 315 -23.71 -17.83 -4.23
N PRO A 316 -23.22 -16.71 -3.67
CA PRO A 316 -23.68 -15.40 -4.09
C PRO A 316 -23.34 -15.16 -5.56
N GLN A 317 -24.02 -14.19 -6.18
CA GLN A 317 -23.75 -13.78 -7.54
C GLN A 317 -22.47 -12.95 -7.57
N PHE A 318 -21.36 -13.59 -7.94
CA PHE A 318 -20.09 -12.91 -8.09
C PHE A 318 -20.01 -12.14 -9.42
N PRO A 319 -19.35 -10.97 -9.44
CA PRO A 319 -19.13 -10.22 -10.67
C PRO A 319 -18.42 -11.05 -11.75
N LYS A 320 -18.71 -10.80 -13.03
CA LYS A 320 -18.09 -11.57 -14.12
C LYS A 320 -16.60 -11.27 -14.24
N ASN A 321 -16.25 -9.99 -14.30
CA ASN A 321 -14.88 -9.50 -14.45
C ASN A 321 -14.69 -8.22 -13.63
N PHE A 322 -13.44 -7.94 -13.27
CA PHE A 322 -13.03 -6.69 -12.64
C PHE A 322 -12.16 -5.85 -13.58
N ASN A 323 -12.47 -4.56 -13.68
CA ASN A 323 -11.58 -3.57 -14.28
C ASN A 323 -10.35 -3.30 -13.38
N LEU A 324 -9.37 -2.52 -13.85
CA LEU A 324 -8.15 -2.26 -13.07
C LEU A 324 -8.41 -1.65 -11.68
N GLN A 325 -9.36 -0.70 -11.56
CA GLN A 325 -9.73 -0.13 -10.26
C GLN A 325 -10.26 -1.21 -9.32
N GLN A 326 -11.19 -2.03 -9.81
CA GLN A 326 -11.78 -3.11 -9.06
C GLN A 326 -10.75 -4.19 -8.66
N GLN A 327 -9.78 -4.49 -9.54
CA GLN A 327 -8.66 -5.37 -9.22
C GLN A 327 -7.79 -4.81 -8.09
N GLY A 328 -7.54 -3.50 -8.09
CA GLY A 328 -6.83 -2.82 -7.00
C GLY A 328 -7.59 -2.92 -5.67
N ARG A 329 -8.91 -2.70 -5.69
CA ARG A 329 -9.80 -2.82 -4.52
C ARG A 329 -9.83 -4.24 -3.97
N PHE A 330 -9.88 -5.25 -4.86
CA PHE A 330 -9.74 -6.66 -4.49
C PHE A 330 -8.42 -6.94 -3.76
N ALA A 331 -7.30 -6.48 -4.30
CA ALA A 331 -5.99 -6.69 -3.69
C ALA A 331 -5.88 -6.04 -2.30
N LEU A 332 -6.46 -4.85 -2.13
CA LEU A 332 -6.52 -4.16 -0.83
C LEU A 332 -7.37 -4.92 0.20
N GLY A 333 -8.56 -5.40 -0.19
CA GLY A 333 -9.42 -6.19 0.69
C GLY A 333 -8.78 -7.50 1.13
N PHE A 334 -8.08 -8.18 0.22
CA PHE A 334 -7.29 -9.36 0.55
C PHE A 334 -6.20 -9.04 1.58
N TYR A 335 -5.38 -8.02 1.28
CA TYR A 335 -4.25 -7.62 2.13
C TYR A 335 -4.69 -7.22 3.55
N GLN A 336 -5.71 -6.36 3.66
CA GLN A 336 -6.19 -5.86 4.95
C GLN A 336 -6.84 -6.96 5.78
N GLN A 337 -7.54 -7.91 5.14
CA GLN A 337 -8.08 -9.07 5.84
C GLN A 337 -6.97 -9.97 6.37
N CYS A 338 -5.94 -10.26 5.56
CA CYS A 338 -4.77 -11.02 5.99
C CYS A 338 -4.04 -10.34 7.16
N ALA A 339 -3.86 -9.02 7.12
CA ALA A 339 -3.21 -8.27 8.19
C ALA A 339 -4.03 -8.27 9.50
N ALA A 340 -5.34 -8.05 9.42
CA ALA A 340 -6.23 -8.11 10.57
C ALA A 340 -6.25 -9.51 11.21
N ASP A 341 -6.31 -10.56 10.38
CA ASP A 341 -6.34 -11.95 10.85
C ASP A 341 -5.05 -12.35 11.56
N ARG A 342 -3.92 -11.86 11.03
CA ARG A 342 -2.62 -12.07 11.66
C ARG A 342 -2.53 -11.34 12.99
N LYS A 343 -2.90 -10.05 13.04
CA LYS A 343 -2.89 -9.26 14.28
C LYS A 343 -3.73 -9.92 15.38
N ALA A 344 -4.95 -10.35 15.04
CA ALA A 344 -5.82 -11.07 15.98
C ALA A 344 -5.19 -12.38 16.49
N LYS A 345 -4.47 -13.12 15.63
CA LYS A 345 -3.76 -14.35 16.03
C LYS A 345 -2.58 -14.04 16.97
N GLU A 346 -1.82 -12.99 16.71
CA GLU A 346 -0.70 -12.56 17.55
C GLU A 346 -1.20 -12.11 18.93
N GLU A 347 -2.26 -11.29 18.98
CA GLU A 347 -2.90 -10.86 20.23
C GLU A 347 -3.43 -12.04 21.06
N ALA A 348 -4.11 -13.00 20.43
CA ALA A 348 -4.59 -14.20 21.10
C ALA A 348 -3.44 -15.07 21.64
N THR A 349 -2.32 -15.13 20.93
CA THR A 349 -1.13 -15.88 21.37
C THR A 349 -0.46 -15.20 22.56
N SER A 350 -0.34 -13.87 22.53
CA SER A 350 0.23 -13.08 23.62
C SER A 350 -0.61 -13.16 24.90
N LYS A 351 -1.95 -13.12 24.79
CA LYS A 351 -2.87 -13.30 25.93
C LYS A 351 -2.70 -14.67 26.59
N LYS A 352 -2.68 -15.75 25.80
CA LYS A 352 -2.46 -17.12 26.32
C LYS A 352 -1.12 -17.27 27.05
N LYS A 353 -0.05 -16.65 26.53
CA LYS A 353 1.26 -16.66 27.19
C LYS A 353 1.24 -15.88 28.51
N ALA A 354 0.55 -14.75 28.56
CA ALA A 354 0.42 -13.96 29.78
C ALA A 354 -0.37 -14.73 30.87
N GLU A 355 -1.47 -15.38 30.49
CA GLU A 355 -2.28 -16.22 31.39
C GLU A 355 -1.48 -17.42 31.92
N GLN A 356 -0.69 -18.09 31.07
CA GLN A 356 0.19 -19.19 31.50
C GLN A 356 1.28 -18.73 32.47
N ASN A 357 1.89 -17.57 32.22
CA ASN A 357 2.92 -17.02 33.12
C ASN A 357 2.33 -16.59 34.48
N GLN A 358 1.09 -16.09 34.51
CA GLN A 358 0.40 -15.77 35.77
C GLN A 358 0.12 -17.03 36.60
N GLN A 359 -0.35 -18.11 35.97
CA GLN A 359 -0.60 -19.39 36.65
C GLN A 359 0.67 -20.06 37.20
N ILE A 360 1.81 -19.91 36.50
CA ILE A 360 3.11 -20.41 36.98
C ILE A 360 3.55 -19.62 38.23
N ASN A 361 3.43 -18.29 38.20
CA ASN A 361 3.84 -17.45 39.33
C ASN A 361 2.96 -17.63 40.58
N GLU A 362 1.67 -17.93 40.42
CA GLU A 362 0.77 -18.26 41.55
C GLU A 362 0.99 -19.67 42.11
N GLY A 363 1.54 -20.59 41.31
CA GLY A 363 1.90 -21.94 41.73
C GLY A 363 3.24 -22.03 42.49
N GLU A 364 4.14 -21.05 42.32
CA GLU A 364 5.43 -20.99 43.04
C GLU A 364 5.35 -20.24 44.39
N GLN A 365 4.21 -19.61 44.69
CA GLN A 365 3.95 -18.90 45.96
C GLN A 365 3.14 -19.72 46.98
N ASN A 366 2.70 -20.93 46.61
CA ASN A 366 2.07 -21.92 47.49
C ASN A 366 3.02 -23.10 47.67
#